data_AF-A0A524ACA8-F1
#
_entry.id   AF-A0A524ACA8-F1
#
_cell.length_a   1.000
_cell.length_b   1.000
_cell.length_c   1.000
_cell.angle_alpha   90.00
_cell.angle_beta   90.00
_cell.angle_gamma   90.00
#
_symmetry.space_group_name_H-M   'P 1'
#
loop_
_entity.id
_entity.type
_entity.pdbx_description
1 polymer ?
#
loop_
_entity_poly.entity_id
_entity_poly.type
_entity_poly.pdbx_seq_one_letter_code
_entity_poly.pdbx_strand_id
1 'polypeptide(L)'
;MFLRHAKGWRAKCEVCGREAEDISATLKVCAPCVREHFNNARPHLEAAHAKVRERYNLPARVPKDPKGVRCGACGSDCRIPEGSKGFCGIIENLGGKLVRKFGTPERGLLTWYYDPLPTNCVPAEFCAGSG
;
A
#
# COMPACT_ATOMS: atom_id res chain seq x y z
N MET A 1 22.04 -25.91 -0.89
CA MET A 1 21.10 -26.30 0.20
C MET A 1 19.81 -25.53 -0.03
N PHE A 2 18.85 -26.12 -0.75
CA PHE A 2 17.56 -25.49 -0.99
C PHE A 2 16.84 -25.35 0.34
N LEU A 3 16.66 -24.12 0.82
CA LEU A 3 15.76 -23.82 1.93
C LEU A 3 14.40 -24.41 1.56
N ARG A 4 14.05 -25.53 2.19
CA ARG A 4 12.70 -26.07 2.15
C ARG A 4 11.82 -25.00 2.77
N HIS A 5 11.21 -24.18 1.93
CA HIS A 5 10.20 -23.23 2.37
C HIS A 5 9.15 -24.05 3.11
N ALA A 6 8.85 -23.68 4.35
CA ALA A 6 7.74 -24.29 5.08
C ALA A 6 6.52 -24.26 4.16
N LYS A 7 5.87 -25.41 3.94
CA LYS A 7 4.68 -25.49 3.07
C LYS A 7 3.71 -24.41 3.50
N GLY A 8 3.45 -23.46 2.61
CA GLY A 8 2.49 -22.40 2.86
C GLY A 8 1.10 -23.01 3.07
N TRP A 9 0.24 -22.40 3.88
CA TRP A 9 -1.14 -22.84 3.92
C TRP A 9 -1.75 -22.74 2.53
N ARG A 10 -2.39 -23.82 2.06
CA ARG A 10 -3.14 -23.79 0.81
C ARG A 10 -4.30 -22.81 0.96
N ALA A 11 -4.39 -21.87 0.04
CA ALA A 11 -5.53 -20.97 -0.06
C ALA A 11 -6.22 -21.15 -1.41
N LYS A 12 -7.51 -20.82 -1.44
CA LYS A 12 -8.36 -20.89 -2.63
C LYS A 12 -8.47 -19.53 -3.30
N CYS A 13 -8.39 -19.51 -4.63
CA CYS A 13 -8.76 -18.36 -5.43
C CYS A 13 -10.29 -18.26 -5.52
N GLU A 14 -10.87 -17.14 -5.09
CA GLU A 14 -12.32 -16.92 -5.13
C GLU A 14 -12.85 -16.68 -6.56
N VAL A 15 -11.97 -16.43 -7.53
CA VAL A 15 -12.34 -16.19 -8.94
C VAL A 15 -12.39 -17.48 -9.76
N CYS A 16 -11.35 -18.33 -9.66
CA CYS A 16 -11.24 -19.54 -10.50
C CYS A 16 -11.29 -20.86 -9.71
N GLY A 17 -11.37 -20.80 -8.37
CA GLY A 17 -11.42 -21.98 -7.50
C GLY A 17 -10.11 -22.74 -7.32
N ARG A 18 -9.01 -22.34 -8.00
CA ARG A 18 -7.68 -22.96 -7.84
C ARG A 18 -7.24 -22.89 -6.37
N GLU A 19 -6.76 -24.02 -5.83
CA GLU A 19 -6.19 -24.10 -4.49
C GLU A 19 -4.69 -24.40 -4.55
N ALA A 20 -3.87 -23.51 -3.99
CA ALA A 20 -2.42 -23.66 -4.01
C ALA A 20 -1.74 -22.88 -2.87
N GLU A 21 -0.50 -23.24 -2.57
CA GLU A 21 0.31 -22.62 -1.49
C GLU A 21 0.85 -21.24 -1.90
N ASP A 22 0.86 -20.93 -3.21
CA ASP A 22 1.26 -19.63 -3.77
C ASP A 22 0.14 -18.57 -3.75
N ILE A 23 -1.05 -18.94 -3.25
CA ILE A 23 -2.20 -18.03 -3.13
C ILE A 23 -2.18 -17.42 -1.72
N SER A 24 -2.20 -16.08 -1.65
CA SER A 24 -2.33 -15.38 -0.38
C SER A 24 -3.69 -15.66 0.27
N ALA A 25 -3.70 -16.18 1.50
CA ALA A 25 -4.92 -16.35 2.29
C ALA A 25 -5.63 -15.01 2.61
N THR A 26 -4.90 -13.90 2.57
CA THR A 26 -5.46 -12.55 2.78
C THR A 26 -6.12 -12.02 1.52
N LEU A 27 -5.47 -12.15 0.35
CA LEU A 27 -6.02 -11.65 -0.91
C LEU A 27 -7.07 -12.59 -1.51
N LYS A 28 -6.90 -13.90 -1.30
CA LYS A 28 -7.75 -14.99 -1.84
C LYS A 28 -7.95 -14.95 -3.35
N VAL A 29 -6.97 -14.42 -4.09
CA VAL A 29 -6.97 -14.40 -5.56
C VAL A 29 -5.58 -14.77 -6.06
N CYS A 30 -5.50 -15.66 -7.06
CA CYS A 30 -4.24 -16.07 -7.66
C CYS A 30 -3.73 -15.04 -8.69
N ALA A 31 -2.42 -15.05 -8.94
CA ALA A 31 -1.80 -14.10 -9.86
C ALA A 31 -2.39 -14.12 -11.30
N PRO A 32 -2.74 -15.27 -11.92
CA PRO A 32 -3.43 -15.29 -13.20
C PRO A 32 -4.75 -14.52 -13.19
N CYS A 33 -5.63 -14.73 -12.20
CA CYS A 33 -6.91 -14.03 -12.12
C CYS A 33 -6.76 -12.52 -11.89
N VAL A 34 -5.71 -12.07 -11.20
CA VAL A 34 -5.42 -10.64 -11.07
C VAL A 34 -5.08 -10.03 -12.44
N ARG A 35 -4.35 -10.74 -13.30
CA ARG A 35 -3.91 -10.24 -14.61
C ARG A 35 -4.99 -10.34 -15.68
N GLU A 36 -5.69 -11.47 -15.73
CA GLU A 36 -6.58 -11.84 -16.84
C GLU A 36 -8.06 -11.61 -16.53
N HIS A 37 -8.42 -11.57 -15.25
CA HIS A 37 -9.81 -11.43 -14.78
C HIS A 37 -9.94 -10.31 -13.74
N PHE A 38 -9.24 -9.20 -13.96
CA PHE A 38 -9.09 -8.13 -12.97
C PHE A 38 -10.42 -7.61 -12.43
N ASN A 39 -11.46 -7.46 -13.27
CA ASN A 39 -12.77 -7.00 -12.81
C ASN A 39 -13.40 -7.93 -11.77
N ASN A 40 -13.18 -9.24 -11.89
CA ASN A 40 -13.65 -10.24 -10.91
C ASN A 40 -12.74 -10.29 -9.68
N ALA A 41 -11.42 -10.10 -9.87
CA ALA A 41 -10.46 -10.06 -8.77
C ALA A 41 -10.57 -8.80 -7.90
N ARG A 42 -10.90 -7.66 -8.51
CA ARG A 42 -10.84 -6.33 -7.91
C ARG A 42 -11.62 -6.19 -6.61
N PRO A 43 -12.87 -6.69 -6.46
CA PRO A 43 -13.60 -6.60 -5.20
C PRO A 43 -12.87 -7.27 -4.04
N HIS A 44 -12.24 -8.42 -4.26
CA HIS A 44 -11.47 -9.13 -3.24
C HIS A 44 -10.21 -8.37 -2.85
N LEU A 45 -9.49 -7.82 -3.83
CA LEU A 45 -8.29 -7.01 -3.60
C LEU A 45 -8.64 -5.71 -2.84
N GLU A 46 -9.69 -5.01 -3.25
CA GLU A 46 -10.16 -3.78 -2.58
C GLU A 46 -10.61 -4.07 -1.15
N ALA A 47 -11.32 -5.18 -0.91
CA ALA A 47 -11.75 -5.59 0.42
C ALA A 47 -10.55 -5.92 1.34
N ALA A 48 -9.57 -6.65 0.83
CA ALA A 48 -8.36 -6.97 1.56
C ALA A 48 -7.57 -5.70 1.95
N HIS A 49 -7.38 -4.77 1.01
CA HIS A 49 -6.73 -3.49 1.29
C HIS A 49 -7.52 -2.65 2.29
N ALA A 50 -8.85 -2.57 2.16
CA ALA A 50 -9.71 -1.84 3.08
C ALA A 50 -9.55 -2.36 4.52
N LYS A 51 -9.61 -3.68 4.71
CA LYS A 51 -9.46 -4.33 6.02
C LYS A 51 -8.11 -4.05 6.66
N VAL A 52 -7.02 -4.04 5.89
CA VAL A 52 -5.70 -3.70 6.42
C VAL A 52 -5.67 -2.25 6.89
N ARG A 53 -6.23 -1.33 6.12
CA ARG A 53 -6.20 0.12 6.38
C ARG A 53 -7.09 0.54 7.54
N GLU A 54 -8.24 -0.11 7.69
CA GLU A 54 -9.16 0.10 8.82
C GLU A 54 -8.47 -0.11 10.18
N ARG A 55 -7.61 -1.12 10.30
CA ARG A 55 -6.84 -1.39 11.54
C ARG A 55 -5.96 -0.23 11.98
N TYR A 56 -5.60 0.66 11.07
CA TYR A 56 -4.78 1.85 11.33
C TYR A 56 -5.59 3.15 11.29
N ASN A 57 -6.92 3.06 11.26
CA ASN A 57 -7.82 4.21 11.10
C ASN A 57 -7.45 5.07 9.87
N LEU A 58 -7.11 4.38 8.77
CA LEU A 58 -6.77 5.00 7.49
C LEU A 58 -7.95 4.86 6.51
N PRO A 59 -8.17 5.84 5.61
CA PRO A 59 -9.26 5.77 4.63
C PRO A 59 -9.16 4.52 3.77
N ALA A 60 -10.21 3.71 3.66
CA ALA A 60 -10.20 2.45 2.88
C ALA A 60 -9.89 2.67 1.40
N ARG A 61 -10.29 3.83 0.85
CA ARG A 61 -10.04 4.26 -0.53
C ARG A 61 -9.49 5.67 -0.52
N VAL A 62 -8.94 6.09 -1.65
CA VAL A 62 -8.55 7.49 -1.87
C VAL A 62 -9.78 8.37 -1.64
N PRO A 63 -9.72 9.36 -0.71
CA PRO A 63 -10.81 10.30 -0.51
C PRO A 63 -11.10 11.09 -1.78
N LYS A 64 -12.35 11.08 -2.23
CA LYS A 64 -12.82 11.78 -3.45
C LYS A 64 -14.09 12.59 -3.18
N ASP A 65 -14.22 13.11 -1.96
CA ASP A 65 -15.42 13.87 -1.58
C ASP A 65 -15.53 15.15 -2.44
N PRO A 66 -16.64 15.38 -3.16
CA PRO A 66 -16.80 16.57 -3.99
C PRO A 66 -16.70 17.88 -3.20
N LYS A 67 -17.07 17.87 -1.91
CA LYS A 67 -16.97 19.01 -0.98
C LYS A 67 -15.65 19.03 -0.21
N GLY A 68 -14.81 18.01 -0.36
CA GLY A 68 -13.52 17.91 0.30
C GLY A 68 -12.49 18.88 -0.28
N VAL A 69 -11.52 19.26 0.55
CA VAL A 69 -10.41 20.12 0.13
C VAL A 69 -9.42 19.29 -0.68
N ARG A 70 -9.06 19.79 -1.87
CA ARG A 70 -8.09 19.11 -2.76
C ARG A 70 -6.68 19.26 -2.20
N CYS A 71 -5.99 18.13 -2.01
CA CYS A 71 -4.63 18.11 -1.50
C CYS A 71 -3.55 18.30 -2.58
N GLY A 72 -3.61 17.59 -3.69
CA GLY A 72 -2.67 17.75 -4.81
C GLY A 72 -1.19 17.38 -4.56
N ALA A 73 -0.81 16.95 -3.34
CA ALA A 73 0.59 16.70 -2.99
C ALA A 73 1.23 15.46 -3.65
N CYS A 74 0.41 14.53 -4.17
CA CYS A 74 0.87 13.32 -4.87
C CYS A 74 -0.18 12.84 -5.87
N GLY A 75 0.14 11.78 -6.62
CA GLY A 75 -0.75 11.21 -7.65
C GLY A 75 -2.08 10.64 -7.16
N SER A 76 -2.27 10.47 -5.84
CA SER A 76 -3.59 10.10 -5.31
C SER A 76 -4.62 11.23 -5.42
N ASP A 77 -4.19 12.49 -5.53
CA ASP A 77 -5.02 13.69 -5.65
C ASP A 77 -6.29 13.68 -4.77
N CYS A 78 -6.08 13.46 -3.47
CA CYS A 78 -7.19 13.31 -2.52
C CYS A 78 -8.04 14.58 -2.46
N ARG A 79 -9.37 14.42 -2.41
CA ARG A 79 -10.32 15.43 -1.93
C ARG A 79 -10.80 15.02 -0.54
N ILE A 80 -10.27 15.70 0.48
CA ILE A 80 -10.34 15.27 1.87
C ILE A 80 -11.53 15.98 2.56
N PRO A 81 -12.55 15.23 3.05
CA PRO A 81 -13.63 15.80 3.83
C PRO A 81 -13.14 16.47 5.11
N GLU A 82 -13.92 17.40 5.65
CA GLU A 82 -13.67 18.01 6.97
C GLU A 82 -13.51 16.95 8.06
N GLY A 83 -12.56 17.14 8.98
CA GLY A 83 -12.27 16.22 10.09
C GLY A 83 -11.66 14.87 9.67
N SER A 84 -11.32 14.70 8.39
CA SER A 84 -10.82 13.44 7.83
C SER A 84 -9.36 13.54 7.38
N LYS A 85 -8.78 12.38 7.05
CA LYS A 85 -7.38 12.26 6.61
C LYS A 85 -7.29 11.94 5.12
N GLY A 86 -6.19 12.35 4.50
CA GLY A 86 -5.80 11.89 3.17
C GLY A 86 -5.47 10.40 3.15
N PHE A 87 -5.35 9.82 1.96
CA PHE A 87 -5.07 8.39 1.81
C PHE A 87 -3.74 7.97 2.47
N CYS A 88 -2.75 8.86 2.54
CA CYS A 88 -1.48 8.59 3.23
C CYS A 88 -1.60 8.61 4.77
N GLY A 89 -2.67 9.17 5.33
CA GLY A 89 -2.81 9.40 6.78
C GLY A 89 -1.96 10.54 7.35
N ILE A 90 -1.13 11.19 6.52
CA ILE A 90 -0.19 12.25 6.96
C ILE A 90 -0.85 13.63 6.98
N ILE A 91 -1.78 13.88 6.05
CA ILE A 91 -2.46 15.17 5.89
C ILE A 91 -3.90 15.03 6.37
N GLU A 92 -4.37 15.98 7.17
CA GLU A 92 -5.73 16.06 7.67
C GLU A 92 -6.39 17.36 7.22
N ASN A 93 -7.70 17.35 7.04
CA ASN A 93 -8.48 18.57 6.82
C ASN A 93 -9.09 19.03 8.15
N LEU A 94 -8.64 20.18 8.65
CA LEU A 94 -9.06 20.78 9.92
C LEU A 94 -9.55 22.21 9.67
N GLY A 95 -10.84 22.43 9.81
CA GLY A 95 -11.51 23.71 9.55
C GLY A 95 -11.36 24.19 8.10
N GLY A 96 -11.43 23.27 7.13
CA GLY A 96 -11.21 23.55 5.71
C GLY A 96 -9.76 23.78 5.32
N LYS A 97 -8.80 23.56 6.24
CA LYS A 97 -7.37 23.73 6.00
C LYS A 97 -6.65 22.39 6.05
N LEU A 98 -5.80 22.15 5.05
CA LEU A 98 -4.95 20.96 5.03
C LEU A 98 -3.76 21.15 5.97
N VAL A 99 -3.65 20.27 6.96
CA VAL A 99 -2.60 20.27 7.98
C VAL A 99 -1.79 18.99 7.87
N ARG A 100 -0.47 19.13 7.71
CA ARG A 100 0.48 18.00 7.68
C ARG A 100 0.89 17.64 9.11
N LYS A 101 0.60 16.42 9.57
CA LYS A 101 0.88 15.96 10.94
C LYS A 101 2.28 15.36 11.14
N PHE A 102 2.90 14.88 10.05
CA PHE A 102 4.20 14.23 10.07
C PHE A 102 5.04 14.61 8.84
N GLY A 103 6.36 14.49 8.95
CA GLY A 103 7.30 15.06 7.99
C GLY A 103 7.40 16.58 8.12
N THR A 104 7.22 17.11 9.34
CA THR A 104 7.51 18.51 9.70
C THR A 104 8.83 18.57 10.48
N PRO A 105 9.44 19.76 10.65
CA PRO A 105 10.66 19.90 11.45
C PRO A 105 10.50 19.35 12.89
N GLU A 106 9.33 19.49 13.49
CA GLU A 106 9.03 19.04 14.86
C GLU A 106 8.63 17.56 14.92
N ARG A 107 8.17 16.98 13.80
CA ARG A 107 7.64 15.60 13.72
C ARG A 107 8.10 14.92 12.43
N GLY A 108 9.33 14.41 12.42
CA GLY A 108 9.91 13.70 11.28
C GLY A 108 9.21 12.37 10.95
N LEU A 109 9.20 12.00 9.67
CA LEU A 109 8.91 10.64 9.20
C LEU A 109 10.23 10.00 8.80
N LEU A 110 10.79 9.16 9.67
CA LEU A 110 12.12 8.61 9.51
C LEU A 110 12.03 7.09 9.46
N THR A 111 12.72 6.52 8.48
CA THR A 111 13.02 5.08 8.44
C THR A 111 14.51 4.95 8.30
N TRP A 112 15.13 4.13 9.14
CA TRP A 112 16.52 3.75 8.97
C TRP A 112 16.59 2.25 8.70
N TYR A 113 17.48 1.88 7.80
CA TYR A 113 17.87 0.49 7.59
C TYR A 113 19.39 0.46 7.54
N TYR A 114 19.97 -0.67 7.93
CA TYR A 114 21.38 -0.90 7.71
C TYR A 114 21.57 -1.15 6.22
N ASP A 115 22.12 -0.16 5.51
CA ASP A 115 22.53 -0.33 4.13
C ASP A 115 23.95 -0.90 4.12
N PRO A 116 24.16 -2.17 3.73
CA PRO A 116 25.51 -2.70 3.55
C PRO A 116 26.24 -2.01 2.38
N LEU A 117 25.53 -1.23 1.56
CA LEU A 117 26.12 -0.39 0.53
C LEU A 117 26.37 1.00 1.11
N PRO A 118 27.62 1.50 1.07
CA PRO A 118 27.98 2.77 1.71
C PRO A 118 27.30 3.99 1.08
N THR A 119 26.67 3.85 -0.09
CA THR A 119 25.92 4.92 -0.75
C THR A 119 24.71 4.35 -1.49
N ASN A 120 23.53 4.87 -1.17
CA ASN A 120 22.30 4.70 -1.92
C ASN A 120 22.36 5.50 -3.24
N CYS A 121 23.36 5.27 -4.10
CA CYS A 121 23.48 5.97 -5.38
C CYS A 121 23.77 5.03 -6.54
N VAL A 122 22.85 5.07 -7.51
CA VAL A 122 23.01 4.76 -8.95
C VAL A 122 24.33 5.39 -9.43
N PRO A 123 25.36 4.60 -9.82
CA PRO A 123 25.31 3.78 -11.04
C PRO A 123 25.78 2.33 -10.83
N ALA A 124 25.01 1.37 -11.35
CA ALA A 124 25.28 -0.07 -11.22
C ALA A 124 26.65 -0.49 -11.81
N GLU A 125 27.17 0.25 -12.77
CA GLU A 125 28.44 -0.03 -13.46
C GLU A 125 29.68 0.03 -12.56
N PHE A 126 29.59 0.71 -11.40
CA PHE A 126 30.73 0.90 -10.49
C PHE A 126 30.46 0.35 -9.09
N CYS A 127 29.24 -0.12 -8.80
CA CYS A 127 28.86 -0.59 -7.48
C CYS A 127 29.04 -2.12 -7.38
N ALA A 128 29.99 -2.56 -6.56
CA ALA A 128 30.27 -3.99 -6.32
C ALA A 128 29.11 -4.77 -5.67
N GLY A 129 28.10 -4.08 -5.13
CA GLY A 129 26.91 -4.69 -4.53
C GLY A 129 25.66 -4.71 -5.44
N SER A 130 25.81 -4.32 -6.72
CA SER A 130 24.75 -4.40 -7.73
C SER A 130 24.73 -5.72 -8.52
N GLY A 131 25.58 -6.69 -8.14
CA GLY A 131 25.67 -8.04 -8.73
C GLY A 131 25.04 -9.13 -7.89
#